data_AF-A0A7C2WCY9-F1
#
_entry.id   AF-A0A7C2WCY9-F1
#
_cell.length_a   1.000
_cell.length_b   1.000
_cell.length_c   1.000
_cell.angle_alpha   90.00
_cell.angle_beta   90.00
_cell.angle_gamma   90.00
#
_symmetry.space_group_name_H-M   'P 1'
#
loop_
_entity.id
_entity.type
_entity.pdbx_description
1 polymer ?
#
loop_
_entity_poly.entity_id
_entity_poly.type
_entity_poly.pdbx_seq_one_letter_code
_entity_poly.pdbx_strand_id
1 'polypeptide(L)'
;MGKRVVYIFLLPLILLSMAIGCVSSESIKQEVVDCFVQMIDETVDWVEADLDSIEKHLSATKESVLKLEQVVTPALTWAEEQKADIQEVKLSGSSWSVQVDREWLSDTLNNDQYQVTSVKLSVFNIGTPEQKDSLVIEVADLTAEVKRLRDWELIDSELKTRLSRLSEQRQALIDSGETSTATLRSVIEHVQEWEIRRINDMTYSVSGAGLGMSEELTSGKWTYYRDSKEIVPADAQSVALWNILSGK
;
A
#
# COMPACT_ATOMS: atom_id res chain seq x y z
N MET A 1 17.40 7.77 3.61
CA MET A 1 18.70 8.00 2.95
C MET A 1 18.76 7.09 1.73
N GLY A 2 18.71 7.68 0.53
CA GLY A 2 18.95 7.02 -0.74
C GLY A 2 17.70 6.45 -1.43
N LYS A 3 17.04 7.27 -2.26
CA LYS A 3 16.48 6.88 -3.57
C LYS A 3 15.94 8.10 -4.36
N ARG A 4 16.79 9.11 -4.54
CA ARG A 4 16.73 9.96 -5.75
C ARG A 4 17.27 9.16 -6.94
N VAL A 5 16.66 8.02 -7.22
CA VAL A 5 17.12 7.12 -8.29
C VAL A 5 16.10 7.24 -9.41
N VAL A 6 16.58 7.81 -10.51
CA VAL A 6 15.98 7.94 -11.85
C VAL A 6 15.11 9.18 -12.12
N TYR A 7 15.65 10.40 -12.06
CA TYR A 7 15.13 11.51 -12.88
C TYR A 7 16.23 12.51 -13.31
N ILE A 8 17.40 11.99 -13.67
CA ILE A 8 18.44 12.80 -14.31
C ILE A 8 18.93 11.99 -15.50
N PHE A 9 18.37 12.21 -16.68
CA PHE A 9 19.00 12.12 -18.00
C PHE A 9 17.93 12.13 -19.09
N LEU A 10 17.21 13.23 -19.25
CA LEU A 10 16.49 13.55 -20.49
C LEU A 10 16.58 15.06 -20.73
N LEU A 11 17.79 15.52 -21.07
CA LEU A 11 17.99 16.76 -21.82
C LEU A 11 19.42 16.79 -22.34
N PRO A 12 19.57 16.78 -23.67
CA PRO A 12 20.24 17.92 -24.27
C PRO A 12 19.37 18.55 -25.36
N LEU A 13 19.10 19.84 -25.15
CA LEU A 13 19.41 20.90 -26.09
C LEU A 13 18.74 20.87 -27.48
N ILE A 14 17.65 21.64 -27.64
CA ILE A 14 17.50 22.53 -28.81
C ILE A 14 17.04 23.90 -28.32
N LEU A 15 18.03 24.78 -28.09
CA LEU A 15 17.85 26.23 -28.04
C LEU A 15 18.04 26.78 -29.46
N LEU A 16 16.98 27.32 -30.07
CA LEU A 16 16.94 28.35 -31.13
C LEU A 16 15.46 28.46 -31.57
N SER A 17 14.78 29.59 -31.70
CA SER A 17 15.14 31.01 -31.76
C SER A 17 13.86 31.82 -31.44
N MET A 18 14.00 32.94 -30.74
CA MET A 18 12.92 33.90 -30.60
C MET A 18 12.84 34.78 -31.86
N ALA A 19 11.73 34.70 -32.57
CA ALA A 19 11.27 35.75 -33.48
C ALA A 19 9.73 35.84 -33.40
N ILE A 20 9.23 37.05 -33.20
CA ILE A 20 7.83 37.38 -32.96
C ILE A 20 6.98 37.05 -34.21
N GLY A 21 5.91 36.27 -34.02
CA GLY A 21 4.74 36.27 -34.91
C GLY A 21 4.02 34.94 -35.11
N CYS A 22 4.74 33.82 -35.18
CA CYS A 22 4.15 32.49 -35.38
C CYS A 22 4.72 31.50 -34.37
N VAL A 23 3.86 31.03 -33.47
CA VAL A 23 4.17 29.88 -32.60
C VAL A 23 4.31 28.65 -33.50
N SER A 24 5.46 27.99 -33.48
CA SER A 24 5.68 26.81 -34.31
C SER A 24 4.94 25.61 -33.73
N SER A 25 4.53 24.67 -34.60
CA SER A 25 3.98 23.39 -34.13
C SER A 25 4.92 22.67 -33.16
N GLU A 26 6.23 22.76 -33.38
CA GLU A 26 7.24 22.16 -32.51
C GLU A 26 7.24 22.76 -31.10
N SER A 27 7.07 24.09 -30.99
CA SER A 27 6.96 24.73 -29.67
C SER A 27 5.72 24.28 -28.91
N ILE A 28 4.59 24.09 -29.59
CA ILE A 28 3.37 23.55 -28.95
C ILE A 28 3.55 22.10 -28.53
N LYS A 29 4.20 21.27 -29.35
CA LYS A 29 4.52 19.88 -28.97
C LYS A 29 5.34 19.83 -27.70
N GLN A 30 6.38 20.65 -27.59
CA GLN A 30 7.21 20.72 -26.38
C GLN A 30 6.39 21.19 -25.16
N GLU A 31 5.60 22.25 -25.31
CA GLU A 31 4.75 22.75 -24.21
C GLU A 31 3.75 21.67 -23.74
N VAL A 32 3.21 20.85 -24.64
CA VAL A 32 2.31 19.72 -24.31
C VAL A 32 3.06 18.57 -23.61
N VAL A 33 4.28 18.25 -24.05
CA VAL A 33 5.15 17.29 -23.36
C VAL A 33 5.42 17.76 -21.93
N ASP A 34 5.74 19.04 -21.76
CA ASP A 34 5.99 19.62 -20.43
C ASP A 34 4.75 19.47 -19.52
N CYS A 35 3.53 19.64 -20.05
CA CYS A 35 2.29 19.37 -19.30
C CYS A 35 2.14 17.90 -18.89
N PHE A 36 2.47 16.94 -19.77
CA PHE A 36 2.45 15.52 -19.42
C PHE A 36 3.52 15.15 -18.39
N VAL A 37 4.71 15.73 -18.50
CA VAL A 37 5.79 15.56 -17.51
C VAL A 37 5.34 16.10 -16.16
N GLN A 38 4.75 17.29 -16.11
CA GLN A 38 4.21 17.85 -14.87
C GLN A 38 3.12 16.97 -14.26
N MET A 39 2.22 16.42 -15.07
CA MET A 39 1.18 15.49 -14.61
C MET A 39 1.78 14.25 -13.94
N ILE A 40 2.85 13.69 -14.51
CA ILE A 40 3.54 12.53 -13.91
C ILE A 40 4.32 12.92 -12.65
N ASP A 41 4.94 14.10 -12.62
CA ASP A 41 5.63 14.60 -11.41
C ASP A 41 4.64 14.70 -10.23
N GLU A 42 3.46 15.26 -10.47
CA GLU A 42 2.37 15.32 -9.48
C GLU A 42 1.88 13.91 -9.06
N THR A 43 1.77 12.97 -10.01
CA THR A 43 1.43 11.57 -9.70
C THR A 43 2.51 10.89 -8.85
N VAL A 44 3.79 11.09 -9.16
CA VAL A 44 4.92 10.52 -8.42
C VAL A 44 4.98 11.07 -7.01
N ASP A 45 4.84 12.39 -6.83
CA ASP A 45 4.79 13.01 -5.51
C ASP A 45 3.65 12.44 -4.65
N TRP A 46 2.47 12.24 -5.27
CA TRP A 46 1.33 11.61 -4.58
C TRP A 46 1.62 10.16 -4.20
N VAL A 47 2.16 9.36 -5.13
CA VAL A 47 2.56 7.96 -4.88
C VAL A 47 3.59 7.87 -3.74
N GLU A 48 4.60 8.75 -3.72
CA GLU A 48 5.60 8.78 -2.66
C GLU A 48 4.98 9.09 -1.29
N ALA A 49 4.08 10.08 -1.21
CA ALA A 49 3.39 10.42 0.02
C ALA A 49 2.51 9.27 0.56
N ASP A 50 1.79 8.59 -0.33
CA ASP A 50 0.96 7.45 0.04
C ASP A 50 1.79 6.22 0.43
N LEU A 51 2.94 6.00 -0.23
CA LEU A 51 3.90 4.96 0.14
C LEU A 51 4.48 5.21 1.54
N ASP A 52 4.90 6.43 1.86
CA ASP A 52 5.40 6.80 3.19
C ASP A 52 4.33 6.53 4.27
N SER A 53 3.07 6.87 3.97
CA SER A 53 1.94 6.59 4.86
C SER A 53 1.73 5.08 5.08
N ILE A 54 1.74 4.29 4.02
CA ILE A 54 1.60 2.83 4.10
C ILE A 54 2.78 2.19 4.82
N GLU A 55 4.01 2.64 4.58
CA GLU A 55 5.21 2.12 5.26
C GLU A 55 5.16 2.40 6.76
N LYS A 56 4.70 3.59 7.17
CA LYS A 56 4.42 3.90 8.57
C LYS A 56 3.39 2.94 9.17
N HIS A 57 2.28 2.70 8.47
CA HIS A 57 1.24 1.77 8.93
C HIS A 57 1.73 0.31 8.98
N LEU A 58 2.53 -0.13 8.01
CA LEU A 58 3.16 -1.45 8.01
C LEU A 58 4.08 -1.61 9.21
N SER A 59 4.94 -0.62 9.47
CA SER A 59 5.86 -0.67 10.62
C SER A 59 5.10 -0.75 11.94
N ALA A 60 4.08 0.10 12.14
CA ALA A 60 3.25 0.07 13.34
C ALA A 60 2.48 -1.26 13.51
N THR A 61 1.98 -1.83 12.41
CA THR A 61 1.27 -3.12 12.45
C THR A 61 2.24 -4.26 12.77
N LYS A 62 3.46 -4.26 12.20
CA LYS A 62 4.51 -5.25 12.52
C LYS A 62 4.92 -5.17 13.99
N GLU A 63 5.09 -3.95 14.50
CA GLU A 63 5.38 -3.73 15.92
C GLU A 63 4.26 -4.29 16.81
N SER A 64 2.99 -4.07 16.43
CA SER A 64 1.84 -4.62 17.16
C SER A 64 1.85 -6.16 17.17
N VAL A 65 2.19 -6.82 16.05
CA VAL A 65 2.35 -8.29 16.01
C VAL A 65 3.43 -8.74 16.99
N LEU A 66 4.61 -8.13 16.94
CA LEU A 66 5.72 -8.47 17.84
C LEU A 66 5.33 -8.26 19.32
N LYS A 67 4.62 -7.18 19.62
CA LYS A 67 4.14 -6.91 20.99
C LYS A 67 3.09 -7.92 21.44
N LEU A 68 2.21 -8.38 20.55
CA LEU A 68 1.28 -9.45 20.87
C LEU A 68 2.04 -10.76 21.15
N GLU A 69 3.00 -11.11 20.29
CA GLU A 69 3.83 -12.30 20.44
C GLU A 69 4.60 -12.29 21.76
N GLN A 70 5.13 -11.14 22.20
CA GLN A 70 5.85 -10.98 23.46
C GLN A 70 5.03 -11.38 24.69
N VAL A 71 3.72 -11.11 24.69
CA VAL A 71 2.85 -11.42 25.84
C VAL A 71 2.15 -12.77 25.71
N VAL A 72 1.91 -13.23 24.48
CA VAL A 72 1.22 -14.51 24.20
C VAL A 72 2.19 -15.69 24.23
N THR A 73 3.42 -15.55 23.73
CA THR A 73 4.39 -16.66 23.68
C THR A 73 4.63 -17.28 25.06
N PRO A 74 4.88 -16.50 26.13
CA PRO A 74 5.05 -17.09 27.46
C PRO A 74 3.77 -17.74 28.00
N ALA A 75 2.59 -17.25 27.62
CA ALA A 75 1.30 -17.88 27.96
C ALA A 75 1.13 -19.25 27.29
N LEU A 76 1.54 -19.35 26.02
CA LEU A 76 1.55 -20.61 25.27
C LEU A 76 2.56 -21.59 25.87
N THR A 77 3.77 -21.14 26.18
CA THR A 77 4.79 -21.96 26.84
C THR A 77 4.30 -22.49 28.19
N TRP A 78 3.70 -21.65 29.03
CA TRP A 78 3.08 -22.10 30.27
C TRP A 78 2.03 -23.19 30.03
N ALA A 79 1.16 -23.02 29.03
CA ALA A 79 0.14 -24.02 28.73
C ALA A 79 0.74 -25.35 28.26
N GLU A 80 1.83 -25.32 27.50
CA GLU A 80 2.57 -26.51 27.07
C GLU A 80 3.23 -27.24 28.26
N GLU A 81 3.84 -26.50 29.18
CA GLU A 81 4.42 -27.05 30.43
C GLU A 81 3.35 -27.76 31.26
N GLN A 82 2.19 -27.12 31.45
CA GLN A 82 1.07 -27.71 32.17
C GLN A 82 0.56 -29.01 31.51
N LYS A 83 0.55 -29.07 30.18
CA LYS A 83 0.19 -30.30 29.46
C LYS A 83 1.19 -31.43 29.68
N ALA A 84 2.49 -31.11 29.73
CA ALA A 84 3.54 -32.10 29.99
C ALA A 84 3.38 -32.71 31.39
N ASP A 85 3.14 -31.87 32.41
CA ASP A 85 2.94 -32.32 33.79
C ASP A 85 1.77 -33.30 33.94
N ILE A 86 0.64 -33.04 33.26
CA ILE A 86 -0.53 -33.95 33.26
C ILE A 86 -0.17 -35.33 32.72
N GLN A 87 0.65 -35.38 31.66
CA GLN A 87 1.06 -36.64 31.04
C GLN A 87 1.99 -37.44 31.96
N GLU A 88 2.88 -36.76 32.68
CA GLU A 88 3.79 -37.41 33.64
C GLU A 88 3.05 -37.98 34.86
N VAL A 89 2.03 -37.29 35.36
CA VAL A 89 1.24 -37.71 36.54
C VAL A 89 0.30 -38.89 36.21
N LYS A 90 0.20 -39.32 34.94
CA LYS A 90 -0.68 -40.41 34.46
C LYS A 90 -2.12 -40.25 34.95
N LEU A 91 -2.62 -39.02 34.93
CA LEU A 91 -4.02 -38.76 35.22
C LEU A 91 -4.88 -39.57 34.24
N SER A 92 -5.86 -40.31 34.76
CA SER A 92 -6.82 -41.05 33.95
C SER A 92 -8.23 -40.79 34.49
N GLY A 93 -9.14 -40.43 33.57
CA GLY A 93 -10.53 -40.13 33.89
C GLY A 93 -10.85 -38.64 34.13
N SER A 94 -12.06 -38.26 33.68
CA SER A 94 -12.69 -36.93 33.77
C SER A 94 -11.87 -35.74 33.25
N SER A 95 -12.40 -34.52 33.41
CA SER A 95 -11.83 -33.28 32.89
C SER A 95 -10.94 -32.59 33.92
N TRP A 96 -9.85 -31.99 33.46
CA TRP A 96 -8.94 -31.18 34.27
C TRP A 96 -8.88 -29.76 33.72
N SER A 97 -8.75 -28.76 34.59
CA SER A 97 -8.53 -27.39 34.18
C SER A 97 -7.64 -26.66 35.17
N VAL A 98 -6.75 -25.83 34.64
CA VAL A 98 -5.90 -24.92 35.39
C VAL A 98 -6.02 -23.53 34.79
N GLN A 99 -5.92 -22.53 35.64
CA GLN A 99 -5.89 -21.13 35.26
C GLN A 99 -4.71 -20.46 35.93
N VAL A 100 -4.02 -19.60 35.20
CA VAL A 100 -2.92 -18.80 35.74
C VAL A 100 -3.44 -17.80 36.77
N ASP A 101 -2.68 -17.62 37.85
CA ASP A 101 -2.96 -16.63 38.88
C ASP A 101 -2.91 -15.20 38.34
N ARG A 102 -3.85 -14.36 38.78
CA ARG A 102 -3.99 -12.97 38.28
C ARG A 102 -2.73 -12.11 38.51
N GLU A 103 -2.03 -12.33 39.62
CA GLU A 103 -0.81 -11.59 39.96
C GLU A 103 0.33 -11.93 38.98
N TRP A 104 0.45 -13.20 38.58
CA TRP A 104 1.43 -13.59 37.57
C TRP A 104 1.09 -13.02 36.18
N LEU A 105 -0.20 -12.99 35.81
CA LEU A 105 -0.66 -12.36 34.56
C LEU A 105 -0.31 -10.87 34.52
N SER A 106 -0.58 -10.15 35.62
CA SER A 106 -0.32 -8.72 35.69
C SER A 106 1.17 -8.38 35.71
N ASP A 107 2.02 -9.24 36.24
CA ASP A 107 3.44 -8.91 36.41
C ASP A 107 4.31 -9.42 35.25
N THR A 108 3.85 -10.45 34.53
CA THR A 108 4.67 -11.18 33.56
C THR A 108 4.15 -11.05 32.13
N LEU A 109 2.83 -11.01 31.93
CA LEU A 109 2.20 -11.10 30.60
C LEU A 109 1.57 -9.78 30.15
N ASN A 110 2.35 -8.70 30.21
CA ASN A 110 1.95 -7.40 29.70
C ASN A 110 3.10 -6.70 28.97
N ASN A 111 2.75 -5.70 28.17
CA ASN A 111 3.65 -4.66 27.72
C ASN A 111 2.89 -3.33 27.60
N ASP A 112 3.47 -2.38 26.89
CA ASP A 112 2.90 -1.04 26.66
C ASP A 112 1.64 -1.05 25.78
N GLN A 113 1.33 -2.15 25.09
CA GLN A 113 0.19 -2.26 24.18
C GLN A 113 -0.81 -3.36 24.53
N TYR A 114 -0.36 -4.51 25.01
CA TYR A 114 -1.19 -5.66 25.28
C TYR A 114 -1.03 -6.14 26.72
N GLN A 115 -2.12 -6.63 27.29
CA GLN A 115 -2.13 -7.32 28.56
C GLN A 115 -2.91 -8.61 28.43
N VAL A 116 -2.30 -9.74 28.78
CA VAL A 116 -3.02 -11.00 28.93
C VAL A 116 -3.82 -10.95 30.23
N THR A 117 -5.12 -11.13 30.13
CA THR A 117 -6.06 -11.02 31.27
C THR A 117 -6.56 -12.37 31.75
N SER A 118 -6.41 -13.40 30.93
CA SER A 118 -6.77 -14.77 31.27
C SER A 118 -5.91 -15.73 30.47
N VAL A 119 -5.43 -16.79 31.12
CA VAL A 119 -4.84 -17.96 30.49
C VAL A 119 -5.42 -19.17 31.21
N LYS A 120 -6.21 -19.96 30.48
CA LYS A 120 -6.91 -21.13 31.01
C LYS A 120 -6.71 -22.32 30.10
N LEU A 121 -6.16 -23.39 30.65
CA LEU A 121 -6.05 -24.69 30.00
C LEU A 121 -7.13 -25.62 30.57
N SER A 122 -7.82 -26.33 29.68
CA SER A 122 -8.78 -27.38 30.01
C SER A 122 -8.48 -28.61 29.16
N VAL A 123 -8.37 -29.77 29.79
CA VAL A 123 -8.14 -31.06 29.13
C VAL A 123 -9.31 -31.97 29.48
N PHE A 124 -9.97 -32.51 28.46
CA PHE A 124 -11.14 -33.38 28.58
C PHE A 124 -10.79 -34.80 28.18
N ASN A 125 -11.45 -35.79 28.78
CA ASN A 125 -11.28 -37.22 28.46
C ASN A 125 -9.81 -37.69 28.53
N ILE A 126 -9.09 -37.31 29.59
CA ILE A 126 -7.66 -37.57 29.73
C ILE A 126 -7.38 -39.07 29.64
N GLY A 127 -6.45 -39.44 28.75
CA GLY A 127 -6.00 -40.83 28.58
C GLY A 127 -6.90 -41.69 27.70
N THR A 128 -7.92 -41.11 27.03
CA THR A 128 -8.75 -41.83 26.05
C THR A 128 -8.47 -41.33 24.62
N PRO A 129 -8.87 -42.09 23.58
CA PRO A 129 -8.79 -41.62 22.18
C PRO A 129 -9.61 -40.35 21.88
N GLU A 130 -10.52 -39.96 22.77
CA GLU A 130 -11.41 -38.80 22.65
C GLU A 130 -10.87 -37.58 23.42
N GLN A 131 -9.59 -37.61 23.81
CA GLN A 131 -8.96 -36.51 24.54
C GLN A 131 -9.02 -35.21 23.72
N LYS A 132 -9.44 -34.12 24.37
CA LYS A 132 -9.53 -32.80 23.76
C LYS A 132 -8.94 -31.75 24.68
N ASP A 133 -8.13 -30.87 24.11
CA ASP A 133 -7.57 -29.71 24.80
C ASP A 133 -8.32 -28.44 24.40
N SER A 134 -8.49 -27.53 25.35
CA SER A 134 -8.99 -26.18 25.12
C SER A 134 -8.10 -25.21 25.88
N LEU A 135 -7.46 -24.31 25.13
CA LEU A 135 -6.69 -23.21 25.67
C LEU A 135 -7.45 -21.92 25.36
N VAL A 136 -7.66 -21.10 26.38
CA VAL A 136 -8.27 -19.78 26.25
C VAL A 136 -7.25 -18.77 26.75
N ILE A 137 -6.83 -17.87 25.88
CA ILE A 137 -5.99 -16.71 26.23
C ILE A 137 -6.75 -15.46 25.84
N GLU A 138 -7.13 -14.67 26.84
CA GLU A 138 -7.78 -13.37 26.63
C GLU A 138 -6.75 -12.26 26.74
N VAL A 139 -6.80 -11.34 25.78
CA VAL A 139 -5.90 -10.19 25.69
C VAL A 139 -6.72 -8.91 25.65
N ALA A 140 -6.28 -7.93 26.44
CA ALA A 140 -6.75 -6.56 26.37
C ALA A 140 -5.75 -5.70 25.57
N ASP A 141 -6.25 -4.96 24.60
CA ASP A 141 -5.50 -3.88 23.94
C ASP A 141 -5.56 -2.62 24.82
N LEU A 142 -4.41 -2.21 25.34
CA LEU A 142 -4.25 -1.08 26.26
C LEU A 142 -4.25 0.26 25.54
N THR A 143 -4.00 0.27 24.23
CA THR A 143 -3.99 1.48 23.39
C THR A 143 -5.36 1.82 22.82
N ALA A 144 -6.26 0.83 22.76
CA ALA A 144 -7.63 1.03 22.34
C ALA A 144 -8.40 1.90 23.35
N GLU A 145 -9.15 2.88 22.83
CA GLU A 145 -10.02 3.75 23.61
C GLU A 145 -11.07 2.95 24.42
N VAL A 146 -11.49 1.80 23.87
CA VAL A 146 -12.30 0.80 24.56
C VAL A 146 -11.50 -0.49 24.69
N LYS A 147 -11.01 -0.76 25.90
CA LYS A 147 -10.31 -2.01 26.24
C LYS A 147 -11.29 -3.18 26.18
N ARG A 148 -11.27 -3.93 25.08
CA ARG A 148 -12.04 -5.16 24.92
C ARG A 148 -11.16 -6.36 25.17
N LEU A 149 -11.67 -7.30 25.95
CA LEU A 149 -11.09 -8.64 26.04
C LEU A 149 -11.39 -9.37 24.74
N ARG A 150 -10.35 -9.89 24.09
CA ARG A 150 -10.48 -10.68 22.87
C ARG A 150 -9.60 -11.90 22.96
N ASP A 151 -10.02 -12.94 22.25
CA ASP A 151 -9.14 -14.08 21.97
C ASP A 151 -7.90 -13.57 21.23
N TRP A 152 -6.72 -13.98 21.70
CA TRP A 152 -5.46 -13.60 21.08
C TRP A 152 -5.37 -14.03 19.61
N GLU A 153 -5.96 -15.17 19.24
CA GLU A 153 -5.94 -15.68 17.86
C GLU A 153 -6.68 -14.74 16.91
N LEU A 154 -7.76 -14.12 17.40
CA LEU A 154 -8.51 -13.13 16.64
C LEU A 154 -7.66 -11.86 16.40
N ILE A 155 -6.96 -11.38 17.43
CA ILE A 155 -6.09 -10.21 17.30
C ILE A 155 -4.93 -10.50 16.32
N ASP A 156 -4.27 -11.65 16.46
CA ASP A 156 -3.19 -12.08 15.58
C ASP A 156 -3.66 -12.17 14.12
N SER A 157 -4.81 -12.81 13.89
CA SER A 157 -5.42 -12.93 12.56
C SER A 157 -5.72 -11.55 11.95
N GLU A 158 -6.34 -10.65 12.70
CA GLU A 158 -6.63 -9.28 12.25
C GLU A 158 -5.36 -8.52 11.85
N LEU A 159 -4.31 -8.61 12.67
CA LEU A 159 -3.02 -7.95 12.40
C LEU A 159 -2.34 -8.54 11.16
N LYS A 160 -2.32 -9.86 11.00
CA LYS A 160 -1.75 -10.54 9.83
C LYS A 160 -2.51 -10.22 8.54
N THR A 161 -3.84 -10.22 8.58
CA THR A 161 -4.68 -9.78 7.45
C THR A 161 -4.39 -8.33 7.09
N ARG A 162 -4.25 -7.45 8.10
CA ARG A 162 -3.90 -6.05 7.88
C ARG A 162 -2.51 -5.89 7.24
N LEU A 163 -1.52 -6.68 7.67
CA LEU A 163 -0.18 -6.69 7.06
C LEU A 163 -0.22 -7.12 5.59
N SER A 164 -0.96 -8.18 5.26
CA SER A 164 -1.11 -8.63 3.87
C SER A 164 -1.71 -7.52 3.01
N ARG A 165 -2.84 -6.97 3.45
CA ARG A 165 -3.55 -5.90 2.74
C ARG A 165 -2.67 -4.67 2.51
N LEU A 166 -1.95 -4.22 3.54
CA LEU A 166 -1.05 -3.07 3.41
C LEU A 166 0.12 -3.36 2.46
N SER A 167 0.63 -4.59 2.45
CA SER A 167 1.72 -5.00 1.55
C SER A 167 1.25 -5.06 0.09
N GLU A 168 0.05 -5.58 -0.15
CA GLU A 168 -0.60 -5.57 -1.47
C GLU A 168 -0.85 -4.14 -1.96
N GLN A 169 -1.37 -3.25 -1.10
CA GLN A 169 -1.56 -1.84 -1.43
C GLN A 169 -0.24 -1.14 -1.78
N ARG A 170 0.82 -1.40 -1.01
CA ARG A 170 2.16 -0.87 -1.29
C ARG A 170 2.65 -1.29 -2.67
N GLN A 171 2.49 -2.57 -3.03
CA GLN A 171 2.93 -3.07 -4.33
C GLN A 171 2.12 -2.45 -5.47
N ALA A 172 0.80 -2.35 -5.32
CA ALA A 172 -0.08 -1.76 -6.33
C ALA A 172 0.29 -0.29 -6.64
N LEU A 173 0.65 0.50 -5.62
CA LEU A 173 1.10 1.89 -5.82
C LEU A 173 2.43 1.98 -6.56
N ILE A 174 3.38 1.10 -6.23
CA ILE A 174 4.67 1.01 -6.96
C ILE A 174 4.41 0.68 -8.43
N ASP A 175 3.61 -0.36 -8.69
CA ASP A 175 3.29 -0.80 -10.05
C ASP A 175 2.57 0.30 -10.84
N SER A 176 1.67 1.06 -10.19
CA SER A 176 0.98 2.20 -10.79
C SER A 176 1.93 3.34 -11.17
N GLY A 177 2.84 3.73 -10.28
CA GLY A 177 3.84 4.77 -10.56
C GLY A 177 4.82 4.37 -11.67
N GLU A 178 5.27 3.11 -11.69
CA GLU A 178 6.10 2.55 -12.76
C GLU A 178 5.37 2.54 -14.10
N THR A 179 4.11 2.11 -14.11
CA THR A 179 3.26 2.10 -15.32
C THR A 179 3.10 3.50 -15.88
N SER A 180 2.75 4.47 -15.04
CA SER A 180 2.55 5.87 -15.43
C SER A 180 3.81 6.45 -16.09
N THR A 181 4.97 6.22 -15.45
CA THR A 181 6.27 6.69 -15.95
C THR A 181 6.67 6.01 -17.27
N ALA A 182 6.46 4.69 -17.38
CA ALA A 182 6.75 3.95 -18.60
C ALA A 182 5.86 4.39 -19.76
N THR A 183 4.57 4.60 -19.49
CA THR A 183 3.61 5.11 -20.48
C THR A 183 4.03 6.49 -20.97
N LEU A 184 4.40 7.43 -20.09
CA LEU A 184 4.87 8.75 -20.52
C LEU A 184 6.07 8.66 -21.46
N ARG A 185 7.04 7.78 -21.18
CA ARG A 185 8.21 7.59 -22.06
C ARG A 185 7.77 7.18 -23.47
N SER A 186 6.85 6.23 -23.57
CA SER A 186 6.32 5.79 -24.87
C SER A 186 5.45 6.86 -25.54
N VAL A 187 4.71 7.69 -24.80
CA VAL A 187 4.01 8.86 -25.36
C VAL A 187 5.01 9.82 -26.03
N ILE A 188 6.13 10.12 -25.36
CA ILE A 188 7.16 11.04 -25.85
C ILE A 188 7.83 10.51 -27.13
N GLU A 189 7.98 9.19 -27.29
CA GLU A 189 8.54 8.57 -28.50
C GLU A 189 7.73 8.90 -29.76
N HIS A 190 6.43 9.19 -29.63
CA HIS A 190 5.54 9.52 -30.75
C HIS A 190 5.34 11.02 -31.00
N VAL A 191 6.02 11.92 -30.25
CA VAL A 191 5.86 13.39 -30.37
C VAL A 191 5.96 13.91 -31.81
N GLN A 192 6.86 13.33 -32.60
CA GLN A 192 7.07 13.76 -33.99
C GLN A 192 5.86 13.45 -34.89
N GLU A 193 5.03 12.47 -34.53
CA GLU A 193 3.82 12.06 -35.25
C GLU A 193 2.60 12.92 -34.92
N TRP A 194 2.70 13.84 -33.95
CA TRP A 194 1.57 14.67 -33.55
C TRP A 194 1.28 15.79 -34.54
N GLU A 195 0.00 16.00 -34.80
CA GLU A 195 -0.55 17.11 -35.56
C GLU A 195 -1.06 18.18 -34.61
N ILE A 196 -0.62 19.42 -34.85
CA ILE A 196 -1.05 20.59 -34.08
C ILE A 196 -1.97 21.43 -34.95
N ARG A 197 -3.22 21.60 -34.51
CA ARG A 197 -4.20 22.49 -35.15
C ARG A 197 -4.58 23.61 -34.21
N ARG A 198 -4.25 24.85 -34.60
CA ARG A 198 -4.69 26.05 -33.88
C ARG A 198 -6.22 26.18 -33.95
N ILE A 199 -6.87 26.36 -32.80
CA ILE A 199 -8.31 26.67 -32.69
C ILE A 199 -8.49 28.19 -32.58
N ASN A 200 -7.73 28.84 -31.70
CA ASN A 200 -7.66 30.29 -31.52
C ASN A 200 -6.24 30.70 -31.09
N ASP A 201 -6.04 31.92 -30.56
CA ASP A 201 -4.72 32.43 -30.17
C ASP A 201 -4.05 31.68 -29.02
N MET A 202 -4.85 31.06 -28.13
CA MET A 202 -4.38 30.42 -26.91
C MET A 202 -4.79 28.95 -26.79
N THR A 203 -5.57 28.42 -27.74
CA THR A 203 -6.10 27.05 -27.69
C THR A 203 -5.69 26.27 -28.94
N TYR A 204 -5.16 25.07 -28.71
CA TYR A 204 -4.68 24.16 -29.74
C TYR A 204 -5.32 22.78 -29.60
N SER A 205 -5.67 22.17 -30.72
CA SER A 205 -5.98 20.74 -30.80
C SER A 205 -4.70 19.99 -31.13
N VAL A 206 -4.42 18.95 -30.36
CA VAL A 206 -3.27 18.06 -30.53
C VAL A 206 -3.81 16.67 -30.82
N SER A 207 -3.38 16.01 -31.90
CA SER A 207 -3.82 14.65 -32.22
C SER A 207 -2.73 13.84 -32.88
N GLY A 208 -2.71 12.53 -32.67
CA GLY A 208 -1.71 11.65 -33.26
C GLY A 208 -1.49 10.39 -32.44
N ALA A 209 -0.56 9.56 -32.90
CA ALA A 209 -0.16 8.33 -32.21
C ALA A 209 0.41 8.63 -30.82
N GLY A 210 0.22 7.70 -29.89
CA GLY A 210 0.68 7.84 -28.51
C GLY A 210 -0.15 8.80 -27.66
N LEU A 211 -1.21 9.43 -28.19
CA LEU A 211 -2.07 10.34 -27.43
C LEU A 211 -3.37 9.69 -26.94
N GLY A 212 -3.56 8.39 -27.14
CA GLY A 212 -4.69 7.62 -26.65
C GLY A 212 -4.26 6.27 -26.09
N MET A 213 -5.15 5.63 -25.33
CA MET A 213 -4.94 4.29 -24.78
C MET A 213 -6.17 3.41 -25.01
N SER A 214 -5.91 2.14 -25.32
CA SER A 214 -6.85 1.04 -25.13
C SER A 214 -6.18 -0.10 -24.35
N GLU A 215 -5.69 -1.13 -25.04
CA GLU A 215 -4.76 -2.14 -24.49
C GLU A 215 -3.29 -1.69 -24.68
N GLU A 216 -3.04 -0.90 -25.73
CA GLU A 216 -1.76 -0.31 -26.09
C GLU A 216 -1.93 1.17 -26.43
N LEU A 217 -0.81 1.87 -26.67
CA LEU A 217 -0.85 3.24 -27.14
C LEU A 217 -1.52 3.31 -28.51
N THR A 218 -2.49 4.21 -28.63
CA THR A 218 -3.28 4.44 -29.84
C THR A 218 -3.25 5.90 -30.21
N SER A 219 -3.91 6.23 -31.34
CA SER A 219 -4.16 7.63 -31.66
C SER A 219 -5.19 8.23 -30.69
N GLY A 220 -4.98 9.46 -30.29
CA GLY A 220 -5.94 10.22 -29.48
C GLY A 220 -5.90 11.70 -29.78
N LYS A 221 -6.72 12.46 -29.05
CA LYS A 221 -6.89 13.90 -29.22
C LYS A 221 -6.97 14.61 -27.88
N TRP A 222 -6.22 15.70 -27.79
CA TRP A 222 -6.17 16.58 -26.63
C TRP A 222 -6.43 18.03 -27.03
N THR A 223 -6.93 18.81 -26.07
CA THR A 223 -7.02 20.25 -26.16
C THR A 223 -5.98 20.85 -25.23
N TYR A 224 -5.08 21.67 -25.77
CA TYR A 224 -4.07 22.41 -25.02
C TYR A 224 -4.48 23.87 -24.88
N TYR A 225 -4.56 24.35 -23.64
CA TYR A 225 -4.81 25.73 -23.25
C TYR A 225 -3.49 26.36 -22.80
N ARG A 226 -2.95 27.24 -23.63
CA ARG A 226 -1.59 27.78 -23.48
C ARG A 226 -1.46 28.81 -22.36
N ASP A 227 -2.53 29.54 -22.06
CA ASP A 227 -2.58 30.53 -20.98
C ASP A 227 -2.52 29.88 -19.61
N SER A 228 -3.28 28.81 -19.40
CA SER A 228 -3.29 28.03 -18.17
C SER A 228 -2.23 26.92 -18.12
N LYS A 229 -1.57 26.62 -19.26
CA LYS A 229 -0.70 25.45 -19.43
C LYS A 229 -1.40 24.13 -19.08
N GLU A 230 -2.64 24.00 -19.52
CA GLU A 230 -3.49 22.86 -19.23
C GLU A 230 -3.72 22.01 -20.48
N ILE A 231 -3.69 20.68 -20.32
CA ILE A 231 -4.08 19.72 -21.36
C ILE A 231 -5.30 18.94 -20.91
N VAL A 232 -6.29 18.84 -21.78
CA VAL A 232 -7.56 18.14 -21.50
C VAL A 232 -7.83 17.10 -22.58
N PRO A 233 -8.14 15.84 -22.23
CA PRO A 233 -8.46 14.83 -23.22
C PRO A 233 -9.76 15.18 -23.94
N ALA A 234 -9.79 15.00 -25.26
CA ALA A 234 -10.93 15.37 -26.11
C ALA A 234 -11.71 14.15 -26.65
N ASP A 235 -11.22 12.94 -26.40
CA ASP A 235 -11.87 11.67 -26.76
C ASP A 235 -11.65 10.59 -25.68
N ALA A 236 -12.33 9.45 -25.84
CA ALA A 236 -12.32 8.38 -24.85
C ALA A 236 -10.93 7.72 -24.70
N GLN A 237 -10.18 7.60 -25.80
CA GLN A 237 -8.84 7.03 -25.80
C GLN A 237 -7.87 7.92 -25.03
N SER A 238 -7.95 9.24 -25.20
CA SER A 238 -7.16 10.21 -24.46
C SER A 238 -7.58 10.27 -22.99
N VAL A 239 -8.86 10.08 -22.66
CA VAL A 239 -9.29 9.94 -21.25
C VAL A 239 -8.67 8.70 -20.62
N ALA A 240 -8.63 7.57 -21.32
CA ALA A 240 -7.98 6.35 -20.82
C ALA A 240 -6.48 6.57 -20.58
N LEU A 241 -5.79 7.27 -21.48
CA LEU A 241 -4.39 7.64 -21.29
C LEU A 241 -4.21 8.60 -20.09
N TRP A 242 -5.10 9.59 -19.96
CA TRP A 242 -5.08 10.53 -18.83
C TRP A 242 -5.20 9.82 -17.48
N ASN A 243 -6.08 8.84 -17.36
CA ASN A 243 -6.23 8.05 -16.14
C ASN A 243 -4.92 7.37 -15.76
N ILE A 244 -4.25 6.73 -16.73
CA ILE A 244 -2.94 6.09 -16.50
C ILE A 244 -1.91 7.12 -16.06
N LEU A 245 -1.74 8.22 -16.80
CA LEU A 245 -0.71 9.22 -16.49
C LEU A 245 -0.95 9.96 -15.16
N SER A 246 -2.21 10.10 -14.76
CA SER A 246 -2.60 10.75 -13.50
C SER A 246 -2.72 9.77 -12.32
N GLY A 247 -2.43 8.49 -12.52
CA GLY A 247 -2.54 7.45 -11.48
C GLY A 247 -3.97 7.19 -11.00
N LYS A 248 -4.99 7.41 -11.85
CA LYS A 248 -6.42 7.28 -11.55
C LYS A 248 -7.08 6.04 -12.14
#